data_AF-A0A1V4EQ64-F1
#
_entry.id   AF-A0A1V4EQ64-F1
#
_cell.length_a   1.000
_cell.length_b   1.000
_cell.length_c   1.000
_cell.angle_alpha   90.00
_cell.angle_beta   90.00
_cell.angle_gamma   90.00
#
_symmetry.space_group_name_H-M   'P 1'
#
loop_
_entity.id
_entity.type
_entity.pdbx_description
1 polymer ?
#
loop_
_entity_poly.entity_id
_entity_poly.type
_entity_poly.pdbx_seq_one_letter_code
_entity_poly.pdbx_strand_id
1 'polypeptide(L)'
;MNTTQIDAILDEFRAARWVAGNLGDLPCEGWFLLEVNPLPPGDELHKIVQDIAGGHSVFVIDGQVRHLSSCPERHHEPMAIPKDVKAALQRLGAHTFRIAVHPGLVNAYQGQPLAIAFEPAINYGVFPDHPHLNTGGVGAILGQGFYVPDTICYEENILGLGSDPVERFLQAFGRISVWLLRHMIWMETKKLCDGKGQWIGPEAPPLTPKQRAESGFWNPSDLCRCNSGKRYSDCHMLSDLGYGILTKSISTKNLKQGIAARYEQRREQHKKFYSQIRRSS
;
A
#
# COMPACT_ATOMS: atom_id res chain seq x y z
N MET A 1 2.78 5.73 21.97
CA MET A 1 1.85 6.86 21.74
C MET A 1 0.99 6.98 22.98
N ASN A 2 0.81 8.18 23.52
CA ASN A 2 0.01 8.36 24.73
C ASN A 2 -1.49 8.51 24.39
N THR A 3 -2.35 8.36 25.39
CA THR A 3 -3.82 8.45 25.23
C THR A 3 -4.26 9.79 24.64
N THR A 4 -3.67 10.90 25.08
CA THR A 4 -4.00 12.25 24.55
C THR A 4 -3.73 12.37 23.05
N GLN A 5 -2.64 11.78 22.55
CA GLN A 5 -2.33 11.76 21.12
C GLN A 5 -3.32 10.88 20.35
N ILE A 6 -3.69 9.74 20.91
CA ILE A 6 -4.69 8.84 20.30
C ILE A 6 -6.03 9.56 20.19
N ASP A 7 -6.51 10.15 21.28
CA ASP A 7 -7.79 10.86 21.32
C ASP A 7 -7.82 12.03 20.31
N ALA A 8 -6.74 12.82 20.23
CA ALA A 8 -6.63 13.91 19.26
C ALA A 8 -6.72 13.42 17.80
N ILE A 9 -6.13 12.26 17.49
CA ILE A 9 -6.22 11.65 16.15
C ILE A 9 -7.66 11.19 15.88
N LEU A 10 -8.33 10.58 16.86
CA LEU A 10 -9.70 10.05 16.71
C LEU A 10 -10.74 11.16 16.60
N ASP A 11 -10.53 12.29 17.26
CA ASP A 11 -11.40 13.47 17.18
C ASP A 11 -11.36 14.12 15.77
N GLU A 12 -10.17 14.16 15.17
CA GLU A 12 -9.93 14.75 13.85
C GLU A 12 -10.22 13.79 12.68
N PHE A 13 -10.07 12.48 12.88
CA PHE A 13 -10.34 11.46 11.86
C PHE A 13 -11.30 10.40 12.40
N ARG A 14 -12.59 10.67 12.28
CA ARG A 14 -13.67 9.89 12.92
C ARG A 14 -13.88 8.52 12.31
N ALA A 15 -13.37 8.33 11.09
CA ALA A 15 -13.32 7.03 10.43
C ALA A 15 -12.24 6.10 11.02
N ALA A 16 -11.44 6.57 11.99
CA ALA A 16 -10.48 5.77 12.73
C ALA A 16 -11.04 5.30 14.07
N ARG A 17 -10.51 4.18 14.56
CA ARG A 17 -10.60 3.76 15.95
C ARG A 17 -9.29 3.13 16.40
N TRP A 18 -8.98 3.25 17.69
CA TRP A 18 -7.82 2.60 18.28
C TRP A 18 -8.15 1.20 18.79
N VAL A 19 -7.28 0.24 18.53
CA VAL A 19 -7.38 -1.13 19.02
C VAL A 19 -6.03 -1.54 19.60
N ALA A 20 -6.03 -1.86 20.90
CA ALA A 20 -4.85 -2.41 21.55
C ALA A 20 -4.55 -3.82 21.00
N GLY A 21 -3.27 -4.13 20.79
CA GLY A 21 -2.88 -5.45 20.30
C GLY A 21 -1.48 -5.47 19.69
N ASN A 22 -1.01 -6.67 19.41
CA ASN A 22 0.35 -6.96 18.94
C ASN A 22 0.47 -6.94 17.41
N LEU A 23 1.71 -6.83 16.90
CA LEU A 23 2.06 -7.05 15.50
C LEU A 23 2.54 -8.47 15.29
N GLY A 24 1.58 -9.35 14.98
CA GLY A 24 1.80 -10.79 15.02
C GLY A 24 2.18 -11.19 16.44
N ASP A 25 3.41 -11.70 16.61
CA ASP A 25 3.94 -12.11 17.90
C ASP A 25 4.77 -11.00 18.60
N LEU A 26 4.96 -9.85 17.93
CA LEU A 26 5.69 -8.71 18.50
C LEU A 26 4.76 -7.85 19.38
N PRO A 27 5.06 -7.69 20.69
CA PRO A 27 4.31 -6.79 21.54
C PRO A 27 4.32 -5.36 20.99
N CYS A 28 3.14 -4.77 20.78
CA CYS A 28 3.00 -3.36 20.45
C CYS A 28 1.79 -2.76 21.16
N GLU A 29 1.74 -1.43 21.23
CA GLU A 29 0.70 -0.72 21.99
C GLU A 29 -0.69 -0.83 21.32
N GLY A 30 -0.73 -0.97 19.99
CA GLY A 30 -1.97 -1.10 19.24
C GLY A 30 -1.90 -0.58 17.81
N TRP A 31 -3.09 -0.39 17.26
CA TRP A 31 -3.35 -0.11 15.86
C TRP A 31 -4.44 0.93 15.73
N PHE A 32 -4.36 1.75 14.69
CA PHE A 32 -5.54 2.42 14.18
C PHE A 32 -6.23 1.51 13.17
N LEU A 33 -7.53 1.30 13.32
CA LEU A 33 -8.36 0.68 12.30
C LEU A 33 -9.16 1.77 11.61
N LEU A 34 -8.96 1.91 10.30
CA LEU A 34 -9.67 2.88 9.47
C LEU A 34 -10.77 2.18 8.69
N GLU A 35 -11.96 2.79 8.62
CA GLU A 35 -13.03 2.43 7.70
C GLU A 35 -13.20 3.53 6.64
N VAL A 36 -12.53 3.36 5.49
CA VAL A 36 -12.34 4.42 4.50
C VAL A 36 -13.15 4.16 3.25
N ASN A 37 -14.05 5.08 2.89
CA ASN A 37 -14.61 5.16 1.55
C ASN A 37 -14.02 6.39 0.84
N PRO A 38 -13.03 6.20 -0.05
CA PRO A 38 -12.29 7.33 -0.63
C PRO A 38 -13.02 8.01 -1.77
N LEU A 39 -14.18 7.48 -2.21
CA LEU A 39 -14.89 8.01 -3.36
C LEU A 39 -15.50 9.40 -3.04
N PRO A 40 -15.11 10.45 -3.77
CA PRO A 40 -15.70 11.78 -3.61
C PRO A 40 -17.16 11.85 -4.06
N PRO A 41 -17.86 12.96 -3.76
CA PRO A 41 -19.08 13.35 -4.46
C PRO A 41 -18.89 13.32 -5.98
N GLY A 42 -19.93 12.89 -6.72
CA GLY A 42 -19.83 12.65 -8.16
C GLY A 42 -19.49 13.90 -8.99
N ASP A 43 -19.91 15.07 -8.53
CA ASP A 43 -19.62 16.37 -9.13
C ASP A 43 -18.17 16.86 -8.89
N GLU A 44 -17.50 16.32 -7.86
CA GLU A 44 -16.09 16.62 -7.55
C GLU A 44 -15.12 15.62 -8.21
N LEU A 45 -15.56 14.38 -8.47
CA LEU A 45 -14.69 13.27 -8.89
C LEU A 45 -13.76 13.61 -10.06
N HIS A 46 -14.28 14.23 -11.11
CA HIS A 46 -13.46 14.59 -12.27
C HIS A 46 -12.37 15.60 -11.92
N LYS A 47 -12.70 16.63 -11.12
CA LYS A 47 -11.76 17.67 -10.70
C LYS A 47 -10.64 17.09 -9.85
N ILE A 48 -11.00 16.24 -8.89
CA ILE A 48 -10.06 15.54 -8.01
C ILE A 48 -9.10 14.66 -8.82
N VAL A 49 -9.60 13.94 -9.81
CA VAL A 49 -8.75 13.10 -10.67
C VAL A 49 -7.78 13.96 -11.48
N GLN A 50 -8.21 15.13 -11.96
CA GLN A 50 -7.32 16.10 -12.61
C GLN A 50 -6.27 16.63 -11.64
N ASP A 51 -6.66 17.00 -10.41
CA ASP A 51 -5.72 17.46 -9.38
C ASP A 51 -4.65 16.41 -9.08
N ILE A 52 -5.10 15.19 -8.79
CA ILE A 52 -4.21 14.05 -8.51
C ILE A 52 -3.28 13.78 -9.69
N ALA A 53 -3.81 13.78 -10.91
CA ALA A 53 -3.04 13.56 -12.12
C ALA A 53 -1.98 14.66 -12.36
N GLY A 54 -2.29 15.91 -12.00
CA GLY A 54 -1.42 17.07 -12.14
C GLY A 54 -0.44 17.25 -10.98
N GLY A 55 -0.50 16.39 -9.96
CA GLY A 55 0.31 16.53 -8.75
C GLY A 55 -0.15 17.68 -7.85
N HIS A 56 -1.39 18.15 -8.01
CA HIS A 56 -1.99 19.16 -7.16
C HIS A 56 -2.54 18.55 -5.87
N SER A 57 -2.62 19.39 -4.83
CA SER A 57 -3.14 18.99 -3.53
C SER A 57 -4.64 18.70 -3.59
N VAL A 58 -5.04 17.68 -2.84
CA VAL A 58 -6.44 17.37 -2.51
C VAL A 58 -6.54 17.29 -0.99
N PHE A 59 -7.76 17.40 -0.45
CA PHE A 59 -7.97 17.21 0.99
C PHE A 59 -8.79 15.95 1.25
N VAL A 60 -8.79 15.51 2.50
CA VAL A 60 -9.51 14.30 2.95
C VAL A 60 -10.32 14.65 4.19
N ILE A 61 -11.59 14.28 4.20
CA ILE A 61 -12.47 14.35 5.38
C ILE A 61 -12.95 12.94 5.68
N ASP A 62 -12.61 12.41 6.86
CA ASP A 62 -13.05 11.09 7.34
C ASP A 62 -12.88 9.98 6.28
N GLY A 63 -11.73 10.00 5.61
CA GLY A 63 -11.37 9.03 4.57
C GLY A 63 -11.93 9.31 3.18
N GLN A 64 -12.85 10.26 3.01
CA GLN A 64 -13.33 10.68 1.70
C GLN A 64 -12.41 11.74 1.09
N VAL A 65 -11.92 11.51 -0.12
CA VAL A 65 -11.12 12.50 -0.87
C VAL A 65 -12.03 13.62 -1.37
N ARG A 66 -11.58 14.86 -1.33
CA ARG A 66 -12.36 16.05 -1.68
C ARG A 66 -11.54 17.09 -2.44
N HIS A 67 -12.24 17.88 -3.24
CA HIS A 67 -11.64 18.95 -4.03
C HIS A 67 -11.50 20.24 -3.22
N LEU A 68 -10.30 20.82 -3.13
CA LEU A 68 -10.04 22.08 -2.41
C LEU A 68 -10.95 23.20 -2.92
N SER A 69 -11.79 23.76 -2.06
CA SER A 69 -12.72 24.85 -2.43
C SER A 69 -12.01 26.14 -2.84
N SER A 70 -10.77 26.34 -2.37
CA SER A 70 -9.89 27.46 -2.72
C SER A 70 -9.06 27.21 -3.99
N CYS A 71 -9.32 26.12 -4.71
CA CYS A 71 -8.68 25.81 -5.97
C CYS A 71 -8.91 26.95 -6.98
N PRO A 72 -7.85 27.62 -7.48
CA PRO A 72 -8.00 28.57 -8.57
C PRO A 72 -8.35 27.80 -9.85
N GLU A 73 -9.51 28.09 -10.46
CA GLU A 73 -10.02 27.41 -11.67
C GLU A 73 -8.99 27.30 -12.82
N ARG A 74 -7.98 28.17 -12.83
CA ARG A 74 -6.94 28.23 -13.85
C ARG A 74 -5.98 27.03 -13.87
N HIS A 75 -5.81 26.26 -12.79
CA HIS A 75 -4.96 25.05 -12.87
C HIS A 75 -5.70 23.83 -13.43
N HIS A 76 -7.02 23.92 -13.59
CA HIS A 76 -7.81 22.95 -14.35
C HIS A 76 -7.83 23.24 -15.85
N GLU A 77 -6.81 23.95 -16.37
CA GLU A 77 -6.50 23.85 -17.81
C GLU A 77 -6.56 22.37 -18.21
N PRO A 78 -7.18 22.03 -19.36
CA PRO A 78 -7.69 20.70 -19.62
C PRO A 78 -6.53 19.73 -19.84
N MET A 79 -5.91 19.29 -18.75
CA MET A 79 -5.06 18.14 -18.75
C MET A 79 -5.96 16.98 -19.14
N ALA A 80 -5.69 16.45 -20.32
CA ALA A 80 -6.50 15.43 -20.92
C ALA A 80 -6.37 14.16 -20.08
N ILE A 81 -7.41 13.86 -19.29
CA ILE A 81 -7.54 12.55 -18.66
C ILE A 81 -7.63 11.50 -19.77
N PRO A 82 -6.83 10.42 -19.73
CA PRO A 82 -6.91 9.34 -20.70
C PRO A 82 -8.34 8.80 -20.85
N LYS A 83 -8.73 8.42 -22.08
CA LYS A 83 -10.10 7.94 -22.35
C LYS A 83 -10.50 6.77 -21.46
N ASP A 84 -9.55 5.87 -21.18
CA ASP A 84 -9.79 4.70 -20.34
C ASP A 84 -10.05 5.08 -18.88
N VAL A 85 -9.30 6.06 -18.34
CA VAL A 85 -9.56 6.62 -17.01
C VAL A 85 -10.93 7.26 -16.99
N LYS A 86 -11.28 8.08 -17.99
CA LYS A 86 -12.61 8.71 -18.07
C LYS A 86 -13.75 7.68 -18.08
N ALA A 87 -13.57 6.57 -18.79
CA ALA A 87 -14.53 5.46 -18.80
C ALA A 87 -14.59 4.74 -17.44
N ALA A 88 -13.45 4.55 -16.78
CA ALA A 88 -13.37 3.98 -15.44
C ALA A 88 -14.13 4.83 -14.40
N LEU A 89 -14.01 6.16 -14.45
CA LEU A 89 -14.70 7.06 -13.52
C LEU A 89 -16.22 6.88 -13.52
N GLN A 90 -16.81 6.52 -14.67
CA GLN A 90 -18.27 6.28 -14.76
C GLN A 90 -18.73 4.96 -14.13
N ARG A 91 -17.79 4.08 -13.78
CA ARG A 91 -18.06 2.77 -13.17
C ARG A 91 -17.73 2.72 -11.69
N LEU A 92 -17.10 3.77 -11.15
CA LEU A 92 -16.76 3.83 -9.74
C LEU A 92 -18.04 3.87 -8.90
N GLY A 93 -18.12 2.93 -7.95
CA GLY A 93 -19.15 2.89 -6.92
C GLY A 93 -18.52 3.05 -5.54
N ALA A 94 -19.32 3.46 -4.57
CA ALA A 94 -18.89 3.56 -3.19
C ALA A 94 -18.34 2.21 -2.70
N HIS A 95 -17.17 2.24 -2.07
CA HIS A 95 -16.52 1.04 -1.56
C HIS A 95 -15.77 1.38 -0.28
N THR A 96 -16.06 0.65 0.80
CA THR A 96 -15.39 0.85 2.09
C THR A 96 -14.24 -0.13 2.23
N PHE A 97 -13.06 0.40 2.52
CA PHE A 97 -11.85 -0.34 2.83
C PHE A 97 -11.60 -0.33 4.33
N ARG A 98 -11.20 -1.47 4.87
CA ARG A 98 -10.68 -1.57 6.23
C ARG A 98 -9.18 -1.71 6.21
N ILE A 99 -8.51 -0.73 6.83
CA ILE A 99 -7.07 -0.60 6.87
C ILE A 99 -6.61 -0.63 8.32
N ALA A 100 -5.66 -1.51 8.64
CA ALA A 100 -4.93 -1.46 9.90
C ALA A 100 -3.68 -0.60 9.71
N VAL A 101 -3.50 0.42 10.54
CA VAL A 101 -2.32 1.30 10.51
C VAL A 101 -1.53 1.14 11.80
N HIS A 102 -0.35 0.54 11.68
CA HIS A 102 0.61 0.45 12.79
C HIS A 102 1.34 1.79 12.94
N PRO A 103 1.72 2.22 14.15
CA PRO A 103 2.58 3.39 14.38
C PRO A 103 4.00 3.38 13.81
N GLY A 104 4.33 2.36 13.02
CA GLY A 104 5.71 2.07 12.67
C GLY A 104 6.51 1.60 13.88
N LEU A 105 7.72 1.13 13.63
CA LEU A 105 8.68 0.79 14.67
C LEU A 105 9.87 1.71 14.42
N VAL A 106 10.33 2.50 15.39
CA VAL A 106 11.44 3.44 15.13
C VAL A 106 12.68 2.69 14.59
N ASN A 107 12.90 1.50 15.12
CA ASN A 107 14.00 0.61 14.73
C ASN A 107 13.71 -0.25 13.47
N ALA A 108 12.49 -0.20 12.93
CA ALA A 108 12.12 -0.91 11.69
C ALA A 108 11.15 -0.06 10.85
N TYR A 109 11.56 0.31 9.64
CA TYR A 109 10.83 1.25 8.75
C TYR A 109 10.88 2.71 9.20
N GLN A 110 11.91 3.12 9.95
CA GLN A 110 12.18 4.52 10.30
C GLN A 110 11.02 5.24 11.03
N GLY A 111 10.12 4.51 11.66
CA GLY A 111 8.92 5.07 12.30
C GLY A 111 7.82 5.51 11.33
N GLN A 112 7.86 5.07 10.07
CA GLN A 112 6.78 5.28 9.11
C GLN A 112 5.58 4.41 9.51
N PRO A 113 4.35 4.96 9.54
CA PRO A 113 3.17 4.15 9.80
C PRO A 113 3.01 3.04 8.74
N LEU A 114 2.63 1.84 9.17
CA LEU A 114 2.47 0.70 8.27
C LEU A 114 0.98 0.50 8.00
N ALA A 115 0.55 0.75 6.76
CA ALA A 115 -0.84 0.63 6.36
C ALA A 115 -1.13 -0.71 5.67
N ILE A 116 -2.02 -1.51 6.25
CA ILE A 116 -2.31 -2.88 5.81
C ILE A 116 -3.79 -2.99 5.48
N ALA A 117 -4.12 -3.14 4.20
CA ALA A 117 -5.47 -3.39 3.75
C ALA A 117 -5.86 -4.85 3.95
N PHE A 118 -6.93 -5.11 4.70
CA PHE A 118 -7.40 -6.46 4.98
C PHE A 118 -8.84 -6.73 4.53
N GLU A 119 -9.62 -5.68 4.24
CA GLU A 119 -10.97 -5.85 3.70
C GLU A 119 -11.35 -4.70 2.73
N PRO A 120 -11.41 -4.96 1.41
CA PRO A 120 -10.83 -6.11 0.73
C PRO A 120 -9.32 -6.19 0.97
N ALA A 121 -8.75 -7.40 0.87
CA ALA A 121 -7.32 -7.57 0.97
C ALA A 121 -6.62 -6.97 -0.27
N ILE A 122 -5.67 -6.05 -0.05
CA ILE A 122 -4.85 -5.46 -1.11
C ILE A 122 -3.40 -5.85 -0.82
N ASN A 123 -2.93 -6.88 -1.51
CA ASN A 123 -1.61 -7.48 -1.31
C ASN A 123 -1.13 -8.11 -2.63
N TYR A 124 0.14 -8.49 -2.71
CA TYR A 124 0.73 -9.08 -3.92
C TYR A 124 0.15 -10.47 -4.26
N GLY A 125 -0.52 -11.13 -3.32
CA GLY A 125 -1.27 -12.35 -3.59
C GLY A 125 -2.55 -12.11 -4.40
N VAL A 126 -3.15 -10.93 -4.28
CA VAL A 126 -4.36 -10.52 -5.02
C VAL A 126 -4.01 -9.67 -6.24
N PHE A 127 -3.04 -8.75 -6.10
CA PHE A 127 -2.62 -7.80 -7.13
C PHE A 127 -1.10 -7.89 -7.37
N PRO A 128 -0.61 -8.94 -8.04
CA PRO A 128 0.82 -9.19 -8.23
C PRO A 128 1.54 -8.14 -9.10
N ASP A 129 0.78 -7.32 -9.84
CA ASP A 129 1.28 -6.26 -10.72
C ASP A 129 0.94 -4.85 -10.20
N HIS A 130 0.52 -4.72 -8.94
CA HIS A 130 0.22 -3.41 -8.38
C HIS A 130 1.52 -2.60 -8.16
N PRO A 131 1.62 -1.37 -8.70
CA PRO A 131 2.88 -0.61 -8.67
C PRO A 131 3.25 -0.05 -7.28
N HIS A 132 2.27 0.16 -6.40
CA HIS A 132 2.48 0.84 -5.10
C HIS A 132 2.19 -0.02 -3.87
N LEU A 133 2.67 -1.26 -3.86
CA LEU A 133 2.65 -2.12 -2.67
C LEU A 133 4.07 -2.38 -2.17
N ASN A 134 4.24 -2.39 -0.86
CA ASN A 134 5.45 -2.89 -0.22
C ASN A 134 5.28 -4.38 0.04
N THR A 135 6.28 -5.17 -0.35
CA THR A 135 6.27 -6.61 -0.11
C THR A 135 6.51 -6.89 1.38
N GLY A 136 5.63 -7.69 1.96
CA GLY A 136 5.75 -8.20 3.31
C GLY A 136 6.98 -9.10 3.47
N GLY A 137 7.43 -9.21 4.72
CA GLY A 137 8.69 -9.86 5.05
C GLY A 137 8.75 -10.34 6.48
N VAL A 138 9.77 -11.12 6.78
CA VAL A 138 10.12 -11.49 8.15
C VAL A 138 11.23 -10.56 8.61
N GLY A 139 10.99 -9.83 9.69
CA GLY A 139 11.98 -9.01 10.37
C GLY A 139 12.40 -9.65 11.69
N ALA A 140 13.39 -9.04 12.35
CA ALA A 140 13.75 -9.39 13.72
C ALA A 140 13.98 -8.10 14.53
N ILE A 141 13.38 -8.01 15.71
CA ILE A 141 13.63 -6.94 16.69
C ILE A 141 14.08 -7.60 17.97
N LEU A 142 15.23 -7.18 18.50
CA LEU A 142 15.82 -7.76 19.72
C LEU A 142 15.96 -9.30 19.66
N GLY A 143 16.23 -9.84 18.47
CA GLY A 143 16.35 -11.28 18.25
C GLY A 143 15.02 -12.04 18.12
N GLN A 144 13.88 -11.38 18.33
CA GLN A 144 12.56 -11.96 18.12
C GLN A 144 12.11 -11.73 16.68
N GLY A 145 11.90 -12.84 15.96
CA GLY A 145 11.35 -12.80 14.60
C GLY A 145 9.89 -12.35 14.61
N PHE A 146 9.51 -11.51 13.64
CA PHE A 146 8.13 -11.11 13.42
C PHE A 146 7.83 -11.02 11.93
N TYR A 147 6.55 -11.17 11.58
CA TYR A 147 6.10 -11.09 10.19
C TYR A 147 5.32 -9.80 9.96
N VAL A 148 5.71 -9.08 8.91
CA VAL A 148 5.00 -7.90 8.41
C VAL A 148 4.30 -8.30 7.11
N PRO A 149 2.97 -8.16 7.01
CA PRO A 149 2.24 -8.42 5.78
C PRO A 149 2.58 -7.38 4.69
N ASP A 150 2.08 -7.60 3.48
CA ASP A 150 2.17 -6.56 2.44
C ASP A 150 1.50 -5.25 2.92
N THR A 151 2.14 -4.12 2.66
CA THR A 151 1.65 -2.80 3.08
C THR A 151 1.44 -1.87 1.89
N ILE A 152 0.61 -0.85 2.07
CA ILE A 152 0.41 0.22 1.09
C ILE A 152 1.65 1.13 1.08
N CYS A 153 2.19 1.40 -0.10
CA CYS A 153 3.23 2.41 -0.29
C CYS A 153 2.60 3.77 -0.62
N TYR A 154 2.32 4.57 0.42
CA TYR A 154 1.63 5.87 0.30
C TYR A 154 2.56 7.09 0.48
N GLU A 155 3.82 6.88 0.89
CA GLU A 155 4.82 7.93 1.08
C GLU A 155 6.23 7.34 0.98
N GLU A 156 7.13 8.06 0.32
CA GLU A 156 8.56 7.76 0.22
C GLU A 156 9.38 8.52 1.27
N ASN A 157 8.96 9.75 1.58
CA ASN A 157 9.67 10.62 2.52
C ASN A 157 8.88 10.82 3.81
N ILE A 158 9.24 10.11 4.86
CA ILE A 158 8.59 10.22 6.17
C ILE A 158 8.56 11.66 6.72
N LEU A 159 9.55 12.49 6.37
CA LEU A 159 9.58 13.90 6.80
C LEU A 159 8.40 14.70 6.22
N GLY A 160 7.84 14.26 5.10
CA GLY A 160 6.65 14.83 4.48
C GLY A 160 5.34 14.49 5.19
N LEU A 161 5.38 13.66 6.23
CA LEU A 161 4.21 13.36 7.07
C LEU A 161 4.08 14.30 8.26
N GLY A 162 5.11 15.10 8.58
CA GLY A 162 5.08 15.96 9.75
C GLY A 162 5.96 15.47 10.89
N SER A 163 6.19 16.38 11.84
CA SER A 163 7.22 16.22 12.86
C SER A 163 6.70 15.58 14.15
N ASP A 164 5.44 15.81 14.49
CA ASP A 164 4.80 15.20 15.66
C ASP A 164 3.94 13.98 15.27
N PRO A 165 3.67 13.06 16.23
CA PRO A 165 2.90 11.85 15.95
C PRO A 165 1.46 12.11 15.48
N VAL A 166 0.78 13.15 15.97
CA VAL A 166 -0.63 13.41 15.61
C VAL A 166 -0.70 13.83 14.14
N GLU A 167 0.09 14.84 13.77
CA GLU A 167 0.20 15.30 12.38
C GLU A 167 0.60 14.14 11.45
N ARG A 168 1.61 13.35 11.83
CA ARG A 168 2.08 12.20 11.06
C ARG A 168 0.99 11.22 10.70
N PHE A 169 0.12 10.92 11.66
CA PHE A 169 -0.96 9.97 11.45
C PHE A 169 -2.11 10.56 10.62
N LEU A 170 -2.51 11.81 10.87
CA LEU A 170 -3.53 12.47 10.07
C LEU A 170 -3.09 12.60 8.60
N GLN A 171 -1.82 12.97 8.36
CA GLN A 171 -1.24 12.99 7.02
C GLN A 171 -1.16 11.60 6.40
N ALA A 172 -0.79 10.57 7.16
CA ALA A 172 -0.79 9.19 6.67
C ALA A 172 -2.21 8.74 6.28
N PHE A 173 -3.23 9.01 7.09
CA PHE A 173 -4.61 8.64 6.81
C PHE A 173 -5.15 9.34 5.56
N GLY A 174 -4.83 10.63 5.38
CA GLY A 174 -5.14 11.36 4.16
C GLY A 174 -4.50 10.72 2.93
N ARG A 175 -3.20 10.42 3.00
CA ARG A 175 -2.46 9.80 1.87
C ARG A 175 -2.92 8.39 1.55
N ILE A 176 -3.26 7.59 2.56
CA ILE A 176 -3.88 6.26 2.39
C ILE A 176 -5.22 6.41 1.66
N SER A 177 -6.04 7.39 2.02
CA SER A 177 -7.35 7.62 1.37
C SER A 177 -7.19 8.00 -0.10
N VAL A 178 -6.26 8.89 -0.43
CA VAL A 178 -5.92 9.24 -1.82
C VAL A 178 -5.40 8.02 -2.57
N TRP A 179 -4.51 7.22 -1.95
CA TRP A 179 -4.00 5.98 -2.53
C TRP A 179 -5.12 5.00 -2.85
N LEU A 180 -6.12 4.84 -1.96
CA LEU A 180 -7.26 3.95 -2.17
C LEU A 180 -8.16 4.43 -3.33
N LEU A 181 -8.35 5.75 -3.50
CA LEU A 181 -9.04 6.28 -4.67
C LEU A 181 -8.28 5.92 -5.96
N ARG A 182 -6.96 6.11 -5.98
CA ARG A 182 -6.10 5.72 -7.12
C ARG A 182 -6.20 4.22 -7.40
N HIS A 183 -6.22 3.39 -6.35
CA HIS A 183 -6.40 1.95 -6.46
C HIS A 183 -7.76 1.58 -7.08
N MET A 184 -8.86 2.23 -6.70
CA MET A 184 -10.17 2.00 -7.32
C MET A 184 -10.15 2.33 -8.83
N ILE A 185 -9.50 3.42 -9.22
CA ILE A 185 -9.36 3.82 -10.62
C ILE A 185 -8.48 2.83 -11.39
N TRP A 186 -7.35 2.41 -10.79
CA TRP A 186 -6.47 1.38 -11.34
C TRP A 186 -7.21 0.07 -11.57
N MET A 187 -8.05 -0.34 -10.62
CA MET A 187 -8.88 -1.55 -10.73
C MET A 187 -9.88 -1.49 -11.89
N GLU A 188 -10.59 -0.37 -12.04
CA GLU A 188 -11.57 -0.23 -13.13
C GLU A 188 -10.91 -0.09 -14.50
N THR A 189 -9.79 0.64 -14.60
CA THR A 189 -9.01 0.69 -15.85
C THR A 189 -8.42 -0.68 -16.19
N LYS A 190 -7.97 -1.45 -15.21
CA LYS A 190 -7.49 -2.82 -15.40
C LYS A 190 -8.55 -3.74 -16.01
N LYS A 191 -9.81 -3.60 -15.58
CA LYS A 191 -10.95 -4.34 -16.15
C LYS A 191 -11.28 -3.92 -17.59
N LEU A 192 -11.03 -2.64 -17.93
CA LEU A 192 -11.30 -2.06 -19.25
C LEU A 192 -10.19 -2.34 -20.28
N CYS A 193 -8.94 -2.45 -19.84
CA CYS A 193 -7.75 -2.47 -20.70
C CYS A 193 -7.01 -3.82 -20.66
N ASP A 194 -7.75 -4.94 -20.72
CA ASP A 194 -7.19 -6.31 -20.78
C ASP A 194 -6.15 -6.61 -19.70
N GLY A 195 -6.41 -6.17 -18.47
CA GLY A 195 -5.53 -6.45 -17.32
C GLY A 195 -4.41 -5.42 -17.10
N LYS A 196 -4.34 -4.34 -17.88
CA LYS A 196 -3.40 -3.23 -17.65
C LYS A 196 -4.09 -2.09 -16.89
N GLY A 197 -3.87 -2.01 -15.58
CA GLY A 197 -4.38 -0.89 -14.78
C GLY A 197 -3.55 0.38 -14.98
N GLN A 198 -4.21 1.53 -15.03
CA GLN A 198 -3.57 2.84 -15.12
C GLN A 198 -3.55 3.49 -13.74
N TRP A 199 -2.35 3.81 -13.26
CA TRP A 199 -2.16 4.61 -12.05
C TRP A 199 -2.22 6.09 -12.41
N ILE A 200 -2.98 6.88 -11.64
CA ILE A 200 -3.12 8.32 -11.90
C ILE A 200 -2.22 9.13 -10.97
N GLY A 201 -1.64 10.20 -11.53
CA GLY A 201 -0.77 11.12 -10.79
C GLY A 201 0.69 10.71 -10.75
N PRO A 202 1.53 11.54 -10.11
CA PRO A 202 2.96 11.29 -10.04
C PRO A 202 3.21 9.91 -9.41
N GLU A 203 3.96 9.11 -10.14
CA GLU A 203 4.60 7.91 -9.63
C GLU A 203 5.90 8.32 -8.94
N ALA A 204 6.16 7.69 -7.80
CA ALA A 204 7.51 7.54 -7.29
C ALA A 204 8.44 7.11 -8.45
N PRO A 205 9.61 7.74 -8.64
CA PRO A 205 10.56 7.22 -9.62
C PRO A 205 10.84 5.75 -9.28
N PRO A 206 10.78 4.83 -10.26
CA PRO A 206 11.01 3.43 -9.98
C PRO A 206 12.35 3.28 -9.26
N LEU A 207 12.34 2.57 -8.12
CA LEU A 207 13.54 2.36 -7.31
C LEU A 207 14.73 2.00 -8.22
N THR A 208 15.87 2.65 -8.05
CA THR A 208 17.05 2.27 -8.84
C THR A 208 17.41 0.80 -8.59
N PRO A 209 18.06 0.08 -9.54
CA PRO A 209 18.49 -1.29 -9.29
C PRO A 209 19.32 -1.47 -8.01
N LYS A 210 20.07 -0.43 -7.63
CA LYS A 210 20.81 -0.35 -6.36
C LYS A 210 19.86 -0.27 -5.16
N GLN A 211 18.90 0.64 -5.16
CA GLN A 211 17.90 0.76 -4.08
C GLN A 211 17.03 -0.50 -3.96
N ARG A 212 16.69 -1.16 -5.07
CA ARG A 212 16.00 -2.47 -5.06
C ARG A 212 16.87 -3.60 -4.51
N ALA A 213 18.17 -3.58 -4.78
CA ALA A 213 19.11 -4.55 -4.23
C ALA A 213 19.33 -4.34 -2.72
N GLU A 214 19.42 -3.09 -2.29
CA GLU A 214 19.60 -2.69 -0.88
C GLU A 214 18.35 -2.88 -0.04
N SER A 215 17.16 -2.69 -0.62
CA SER A 215 15.91 -3.02 0.06
C SER A 215 15.75 -4.53 0.27
N GLY A 216 16.36 -5.36 -0.59
CA GLY A 216 16.13 -6.79 -0.62
C GLY A 216 14.73 -7.17 -1.13
N PHE A 217 13.96 -6.21 -1.63
CA PHE A 217 12.59 -6.37 -2.07
C PHE A 217 12.49 -6.03 -3.57
N TRP A 218 12.21 -7.05 -4.36
CA TRP A 218 12.04 -6.95 -5.81
C TRP A 218 10.62 -7.39 -6.18
N ASN A 219 9.88 -6.52 -6.86
CA ASN A 219 8.57 -6.84 -7.39
C ASN A 219 8.71 -8.00 -8.41
N PRO A 220 7.96 -9.10 -8.29
CA PRO A 220 8.01 -10.21 -9.25
C PRO A 220 7.80 -9.78 -10.71
N SER A 221 6.98 -8.76 -10.93
CA SER A 221 6.63 -8.26 -12.26
C SER A 221 7.65 -7.29 -12.86
N ASP A 222 8.56 -6.74 -12.03
CA ASP A 222 9.59 -5.79 -12.48
C ASP A 222 10.70 -6.46 -13.29
N LEU A 223 11.49 -5.65 -14.01
CA LEU A 223 12.75 -6.12 -14.60
C LEU A 223 13.70 -6.64 -13.52
N CYS A 224 14.34 -7.77 -13.81
CA CYS A 224 15.25 -8.41 -12.88
C CYS A 224 16.52 -7.58 -12.64
N ARG A 225 17.04 -7.63 -11.41
CA ARG A 225 18.26 -6.93 -10.94
C ARG A 225 19.53 -7.16 -11.74
N CYS A 226 19.58 -8.25 -12.50
CA CYS A 226 20.71 -8.55 -13.40
C CYS A 226 20.62 -7.83 -14.75
N ASN A 227 19.59 -7.00 -14.97
CA ASN A 227 19.34 -6.31 -16.24
C ASN A 227 19.25 -7.24 -17.46
N SER A 228 18.84 -8.50 -17.28
CA SER A 228 18.68 -9.47 -18.38
C SER A 228 17.51 -9.18 -19.32
N GLY A 229 16.73 -8.12 -19.06
CA GLY A 229 15.49 -7.81 -19.77
C GLY A 229 14.31 -8.73 -19.38
N LYS A 230 14.52 -9.74 -18.54
CA LYS A 230 13.47 -10.65 -18.04
C LYS A 230 12.82 -10.08 -16.78
N ARG A 231 11.58 -10.50 -16.49
CA ARG A 231 10.93 -10.22 -15.21
C ARG A 231 11.74 -10.84 -14.06
N TYR A 232 11.70 -10.23 -12.89
CA TYR A 232 12.36 -10.72 -11.69
C TYR A 232 11.87 -12.12 -11.32
N SER A 233 10.56 -12.36 -11.43
CA SER A 233 9.92 -13.67 -11.24
C SER A 233 10.54 -14.77 -12.09
N ASP A 234 11.01 -14.41 -13.29
CA ASP A 234 11.49 -15.34 -14.32
C ASP A 234 13.03 -15.42 -14.35
N CYS A 235 13.69 -14.82 -13.36
CA CYS A 235 15.14 -14.68 -13.33
C CYS A 235 15.70 -14.89 -11.91
N HIS A 236 16.16 -13.84 -11.22
CA HIS A 236 16.88 -14.00 -9.95
C HIS A 236 15.99 -14.19 -8.72
N MET A 237 14.66 -14.07 -8.82
CA MET A 237 13.76 -14.29 -7.67
C MET A 237 14.04 -15.61 -6.96
N LEU A 238 14.35 -16.66 -7.72
CA LEU A 238 14.67 -17.98 -7.18
C LEU A 238 15.99 -17.99 -6.39
N SER A 239 17.03 -17.40 -6.97
CA SER A 239 18.35 -17.29 -6.33
C SER A 239 18.27 -16.48 -5.04
N ASP A 240 17.53 -15.37 -5.08
CA ASP A 240 17.43 -14.38 -4.00
C ASP A 240 16.55 -14.86 -2.84
N LEU A 241 15.57 -15.72 -3.13
CA LEU A 241 14.86 -16.48 -2.10
C LEU A 241 15.73 -17.60 -1.48
N GLY A 242 17.03 -17.68 -1.80
CA GLY A 242 17.95 -18.64 -1.18
C GLY A 242 17.87 -20.06 -1.76
N TYR A 243 17.26 -20.23 -2.94
CA TYR A 243 17.33 -21.51 -3.66
C TYR A 243 18.62 -21.66 -4.47
N GLY A 244 19.43 -20.61 -4.59
CA GLY A 244 20.64 -20.56 -5.42
C GLY A 244 21.79 -21.48 -4.99
N ILE A 245 21.90 -21.84 -3.70
CA ILE A 245 23.02 -22.66 -3.19
C ILE A 245 22.74 -24.17 -3.24
N LEU A 246 21.49 -24.60 -3.50
CA LEU A 246 21.13 -26.03 -3.64
C LEU A 246 20.95 -26.48 -5.10
N THR A 247 21.47 -25.71 -6.07
CA THR A 247 21.17 -25.91 -7.50
C THR A 247 21.95 -27.02 -8.20
N LYS A 248 22.71 -27.87 -7.51
CA LYS A 248 23.31 -29.04 -8.19
C LYS A 248 22.40 -30.27 -8.31
N SER A 249 21.19 -30.29 -7.75
CA SER A 249 20.30 -31.47 -7.94
C SER A 249 18.80 -31.26 -7.74
N ILE A 250 18.31 -30.04 -7.50
CA ILE A 250 16.87 -29.83 -7.30
C ILE A 250 16.18 -29.70 -8.66
N SER A 251 15.42 -30.74 -9.03
CA SER A 251 14.47 -30.73 -10.15
C SER A 251 13.62 -29.45 -10.14
N THR A 252 13.42 -28.83 -11.30
CA THR A 252 12.53 -27.66 -11.50
C THR A 252 11.12 -27.87 -10.93
N LYS A 253 10.66 -29.12 -10.81
CA LYS A 253 9.40 -29.50 -10.15
C LYS A 253 9.44 -29.26 -8.63
N ASN A 254 10.53 -29.66 -7.96
CA ASN A 254 10.73 -29.46 -6.53
C ASN A 254 10.94 -27.96 -6.20
N LEU A 255 11.56 -27.20 -7.12
CA LEU A 255 11.75 -25.76 -6.98
C LEU A 255 10.41 -25.00 -7.07
N LYS A 256 9.58 -25.32 -8.07
CA LYS A 256 8.21 -24.76 -8.17
C LYS A 256 7.37 -25.09 -6.94
N GLN A 257 7.50 -26.31 -6.40
CA GLN A 257 6.85 -26.71 -5.16
C GLN A 257 7.34 -25.92 -3.95
N GLY A 258 8.64 -25.62 -3.85
CA GLY A 258 9.21 -24.82 -2.75
C GLY A 258 8.75 -23.36 -2.77
N ILE A 259 8.72 -22.73 -3.96
CA ILE A 259 8.19 -21.37 -4.13
C ILE A 259 6.70 -21.35 -3.77
N ALA A 260 5.92 -22.28 -4.33
CA ALA A 260 4.51 -22.40 -4.05
C ALA A 260 4.27 -22.61 -2.53
N ALA A 261 5.09 -23.42 -1.86
CA ALA A 261 5.01 -23.64 -0.43
C ALA A 261 5.31 -22.36 0.38
N ARG A 262 6.27 -21.52 -0.03
CA ARG A 262 6.55 -20.24 0.65
C ARG A 262 5.50 -19.17 0.37
N TYR A 263 4.96 -19.11 -0.85
CA TYR A 263 3.82 -18.25 -1.14
C TYR A 263 2.61 -18.68 -0.33
N GLU A 264 2.35 -19.99 -0.24
CA GLU A 264 1.27 -20.51 0.60
C GLU A 264 1.54 -20.24 2.08
N GLN A 265 2.78 -20.39 2.55
CA GLN A 265 3.16 -20.02 3.92
C GLN A 265 2.92 -18.54 4.21
N ARG A 266 3.34 -17.63 3.31
CA ARG A 266 3.05 -16.19 3.43
C ARG A 266 1.55 -15.91 3.39
N ARG A 267 0.82 -16.62 2.54
CA ARG A 267 -0.64 -16.52 2.45
C ARG A 267 -1.32 -16.96 3.75
N GLU A 268 -0.85 -18.04 4.36
CA GLU A 268 -1.32 -18.50 5.67
C GLU A 268 -0.95 -17.51 6.78
N GLN A 269 0.25 -16.93 6.74
CA GLN A 269 0.64 -15.85 7.67
C GLN A 269 -0.24 -14.60 7.50
N HIS A 270 -0.56 -14.19 6.27
CA HIS A 270 -1.54 -13.14 5.97
C HIS A 270 -2.92 -13.48 6.54
N LYS A 271 -3.43 -14.71 6.31
CA LYS A 271 -4.71 -15.16 6.85
C LYS A 271 -4.73 -15.12 8.39
N LYS A 272 -3.65 -15.57 9.04
CA LYS A 272 -3.51 -15.52 10.50
C LYS A 272 -3.54 -14.07 10.99
N PHE A 273 -2.76 -13.19 10.38
CA PHE A 273 -2.74 -11.76 10.72
C PHE A 273 -4.13 -11.13 10.56
N TYR A 274 -4.79 -11.31 9.41
CA TYR A 274 -6.13 -10.77 9.18
C TYR A 274 -7.17 -11.33 10.16
N SER A 275 -7.04 -12.60 10.55
CA SER A 275 -7.92 -13.21 11.55
C SER A 275 -7.72 -12.60 12.94
N GLN A 276 -6.49 -12.22 13.30
CA GLN A 276 -6.18 -11.55 14.55
C GLN A 276 -6.77 -10.15 14.58
N ILE A 277 -6.52 -9.35 13.54
CA ILE A 277 -7.08 -8.00 13.41
C ILE A 277 -8.61 -8.03 13.48
N ARG A 278 -9.26 -8.97 12.77
CA ARG A 278 -10.73 -9.11 12.78
C ARG A 278 -11.33 -9.50 14.13
N ARG A 279 -10.59 -10.20 14.99
CA ARG A 279 -11.07 -10.56 16.33
C ARG A 279 -10.96 -9.40 17.31
N SER A 280 -10.00 -8.51 17.08
CA SER A 280 -9.79 -7.31 17.89
C SER A 280 -10.65 -6.12 17.43
N SER A 281 -11.30 -6.24 16.25
CA SER A 281 -12.16 -5.25 15.60
C SER A 281 -13.63 -5.50 15.88
#